data_AF-A0A661RCL7-F1
#
_entry.id   AF-A0A661RCL7-F1
#
_cell.length_a   1.000
_cell.length_b   1.000
_cell.length_c   1.000
_cell.angle_alpha   90.00
_cell.angle_beta   90.00
_cell.angle_gamma   90.00
#
_symmetry.space_group_name_H-M   'P 1'
#
loop_
_entity.id
_entity.type
_entity.pdbx_description
1 polymer ?
#
loop_
_entity_poly.entity_id
_entity_poly.type
_entity_poly.pdbx_seq_one_letter_code
_entity_poly.pdbx_strand_id
1 'polypeptide(L)' 'SEIASLMVEKHFHTIPVVDGKKLIGIIGKEDILKTLISKE' A
#
# COMPACT_ATOMS: atom_id res chain seq x y z
N SER A 1 2.56 9.66 -2.66
CA SER A 1 1.09 9.68 -2.66
C SER A 1 0.48 8.71 -3.67
N GLU A 2 1.20 8.29 -4.71
CA GLU A 2 0.69 7.50 -5.84
C GLU A 2 -0.03 6.19 -5.48
N ILE A 3 0.53 5.38 -4.55
CA ILE A 3 -0.11 4.14 -4.06
C ILE A 3 -1.43 4.45 -3.34
N ALA A 4 -1.46 5.51 -2.54
CA ALA A 4 -2.66 5.92 -1.81
C ALA A 4 -3.76 6.41 -2.79
N SER A 5 -3.38 7.17 -3.82
CA SER A 5 -4.30 7.58 -4.88
C SER A 5 -4.90 6.37 -5.60
N LEU A 6 -4.08 5.39 -5.99
CA LEU A 6 -4.55 4.16 -6.64
C LEU A 6 -5.54 3.37 -5.77
N MET A 7 -5.25 3.25 -4.47
CA MET A 7 -6.15 2.59 -3.52
C MET A 7 -7.52 3.28 -3.42
N VAL A 8 -7.55 4.61 -3.48
CA VAL A 8 -8.81 5.39 -3.43
C VAL A 8 -9.57 5.26 -4.75
N GLU A 9 -8.93 5.53 -5.88
CA GLU A 9 -9.56 5.53 -7.21
C GLU A 9 -10.11 4.17 -7.61
N LYS A 10 -9.42 3.09 -7.21
CA LYS A 10 -9.81 1.72 -7.56
C LYS A 10 -10.51 0.98 -6.41
N HIS A 11 -10.76 1.65 -5.30
CA HIS A 11 -11.33 1.06 -4.08
C HIS A 11 -10.56 -0.16 -3.56
N PHE A 12 -9.24 -0.19 -3.75
CA PHE A 12 -8.40 -1.24 -3.20
C PHE A 12 -8.13 -1.02 -1.71
N HIS A 13 -8.22 -2.10 -0.94
CA HIS A 13 -7.91 -2.09 0.49
C HIS A 13 -6.46 -2.47 0.77
N THR A 14 -5.86 -3.25 -0.13
CA THR A 14 -4.51 -3.78 -0.04
C THR A 14 -3.88 -3.83 -1.43
N ILE A 15 -2.56 -3.74 -1.48
CA ILE A 15 -1.75 -3.87 -2.70
C ILE A 15 -0.72 -4.99 -2.46
N PRO A 16 -0.67 -6.03 -3.31
CA PRO A 16 0.35 -7.07 -3.21
C PRO A 16 1.71 -6.55 -3.65
N VAL A 17 2.76 -6.95 -2.94
CA VAL A 17 4.16 -6.71 -3.32
C VAL A 17 4.73 -8.02 -3.83
N VAL A 18 5.21 -8.01 -5.07
CA VAL A 18 5.66 -9.20 -5.78
C VAL A 18 7.13 -9.05 -6.21
N ASP A 19 7.86 -10.16 -6.19
CA ASP A 19 9.15 -10.33 -6.86
C ASP A 19 8.96 -11.29 -8.03
N GLY A 20 8.88 -10.74 -9.24
CA GLY A 20 8.45 -11.46 -10.44
C GLY A 20 7.05 -12.05 -10.27
N LYS A 21 6.96 -13.39 -10.25
CA LYS A 21 5.69 -14.12 -10.05
C LYS A 21 5.42 -14.51 -8.59
N LYS A 22 6.34 -14.19 -7.68
CA LYS A 22 6.24 -14.57 -6.28
C LYS A 22 5.66 -13.43 -5.46
N LEU A 23 4.60 -13.70 -4.72
CA LEU A 23 4.11 -12.78 -3.69
C LEU A 23 5.10 -12.75 -2.51
N ILE A 24 5.64 -11.57 -2.21
CA ILE A 24 6.61 -11.38 -1.12
C ILE A 24 6.05 -10.53 0.03
N GLY A 25 4.90 -9.88 -0.16
CA GLY A 25 4.28 -9.08 0.89
C GLY A 25 2.96 -8.46 0.47
N ILE A 26 2.33 -7.75 1.40
CA ILE A 26 1.08 -7.02 1.20
C ILE A 26 1.21 -5.68 1.91
N ILE A 27 0.77 -4.60 1.26
CA ILE A 27 0.67 -3.26 1.85
C ILE A 27 -0.81 -2.91 1.99
N GLY A 28 -1.25 -2.63 3.21
CA GLY A 28 -2.58 -2.14 3.51
C GLY A 28 -2.65 -0.62 3.64
N LYS A 29 -3.87 -0.08 3.66
CA LYS A 29 -4.11 1.34 3.96
C LYS A 29 -3.54 1.76 5.32
N GLU A 30 -3.58 0.85 6.31
CA GLU A 30 -3.01 1.09 7.64
C GLU A 30 -1.50 1.30 7.61
N ASP A 31 -0.77 0.56 6.78
CA ASP A 31 0.68 0.73 6.65
C ASP A 31 1.02 2.10 6.08
N ILE A 32 0.24 2.56 5.09
CA ILE A 32 0.35 3.92 4.55
C ILE A 32 0.09 4.95 5.67
N LEU A 33 -1.00 4.80 6.43
CA LEU A 33 -1.28 5.72 7.54
C LEU A 33 -0.14 5.76 8.56
N LYS A 34 0.40 4.60 8.96
CA LYS A 34 1.53 4.51 9.90
C LYS A 34 2.76 5.27 9.38
N THR A 35 3.06 5.18 8.09
CA THR A 35 4.20 5.92 7.50
C THR A 35 3.99 7.42 7.42
N LEU A 36 2.74 7.88 7.30
CA LEU A 36 2.41 9.31 7.31
C LEU A 36 2.48 9.90 8.72
N ILE A 37 2.06 9.13 9.72
CA ILE A 37 2.07 9.54 11.13
C ILE A 37 3.47 9.44 11.73
N SER A 38 4.28 8.47 11.31
CA SER A 38 5.66 8.28 11.82
C SER A 38 6.70 9.20 11.18
N LYS A 39 6.28 10.15 10.32
CA LYS A 39 7.14 11.20 9.78
C LYS A 39 7.19 12.36 10.79
N GLU A 40 8.00 12.20 11.82
CA GLU A 40 8.55 13.30 12.63
C GLU A 40 10.05 13.43 12.36
#